data_AF-A0A379U5D8-F1
#
_entry.id   AF-A0A379U5D8-F1
#
_cell.length_a   1.000
_cell.length_b   1.000
_cell.length_c   1.000
_cell.angle_alpha   90.00
_cell.angle_beta   90.00
_cell.angle_gamma   90.00
#
_symmetry.space_group_name_H-M   'P 1'
#
loop_
_entity.id
_entity.type
_entity.pdbx_description
1 polymer ?
#
loop_
_entity_poly.entity_id
_entity_poly.type
_entity_poly.pdbx_seq_one_letter_code
_entity_poly.pdbx_strand_id
1 'polypeptide(L)'
;MLPAWLGAGTALQKVVEDGKQSELEAMCRDWPFFSTRLGMLEMVFSKADLWLADYYDQRLVAKTLWPLGKELRDLLEEDIKVVLAIANDSHLMADLPWIAESIQLRNVYTDPLNVLQAELLHRSRLTEEQGKSPDPRVEQALMVTIAGVAAGMRNTG
;
A
#
# COMPACT_ATOMS: atom_id res chain seq x y z
N MET A 1 3.47 -0.97 0.10
CA MET A 1 2.97 -2.36 -0.02
C MET A 1 3.31 -3.05 -1.36
N LEU A 2 4.15 -2.46 -2.22
CA LEU A 2 4.45 -2.98 -3.56
C LEU A 2 4.72 -4.51 -3.64
N PRO A 3 5.53 -5.12 -2.75
CA PRO A 3 5.85 -6.56 -2.86
C PRO A 3 4.66 -7.50 -2.69
N ALA A 4 3.57 -7.05 -2.07
CA ALA A 4 2.43 -7.91 -1.73
C ALA A 4 1.36 -7.94 -2.84
N TRP A 5 1.44 -7.07 -3.84
CA TRP A 5 0.42 -6.97 -4.90
C TRP A 5 0.97 -6.85 -6.31
N LEU A 6 2.24 -6.46 -6.50
CA LEU A 6 2.78 -6.17 -7.83
C LEU A 6 2.61 -7.36 -8.79
N GLY A 7 1.91 -7.09 -9.90
CA GLY A 7 1.63 -8.05 -10.97
C GLY A 7 0.36 -8.88 -10.79
N ALA A 8 -0.27 -8.86 -9.61
CA ALA A 8 -1.49 -9.62 -9.37
C ALA A 8 -2.68 -9.04 -10.14
N GLY A 9 -3.00 -7.75 -9.96
CA GLY A 9 -4.14 -7.15 -10.66
C GLY A 9 -3.89 -7.00 -12.16
N THR A 10 -2.66 -6.73 -12.59
CA THR A 10 -2.29 -6.73 -14.02
C THR A 10 -2.58 -8.07 -14.69
N ALA A 11 -2.27 -9.19 -14.03
CA ALA A 11 -2.58 -10.52 -14.55
C ALA A 11 -4.09 -10.79 -14.59
N LEU A 12 -4.82 -10.39 -13.55
CA LEU A 12 -6.29 -10.51 -13.49
C LEU A 12 -6.96 -9.68 -14.59
N GLN A 13 -6.54 -8.44 -14.76
CA GLN A 13 -7.03 -7.52 -15.80
C GLN A 13 -6.86 -8.14 -17.19
N LYS A 14 -5.71 -8.75 -17.46
CA LYS A 14 -5.47 -9.40 -18.75
C LYS A 14 -6.45 -10.54 -19.02
N VAL A 15 -6.80 -11.33 -18.01
CA VAL A 15 -7.77 -12.43 -18.12
C VAL A 15 -9.21 -11.89 -18.28
N VAL A 16 -9.53 -10.77 -17.64
CA VAL A 16 -10.81 -10.06 -17.83
C VAL A 16 -10.95 -9.58 -19.27
N GLU A 17 -9.90 -8.97 -19.85
CA GLU A 17 -9.87 -8.52 -21.24
C GLU A 17 -10.02 -9.66 -22.25
N ASP A 18 -9.57 -10.86 -21.90
CA ASP A 18 -9.76 -12.08 -22.70
C ASP A 18 -11.18 -12.66 -22.58
N GLY A 19 -12.11 -11.95 -21.90
CA GLY A 19 -13.52 -12.30 -21.77
C GLY A 19 -13.82 -13.36 -20.71
N LYS A 20 -12.88 -13.65 -19.81
CA LYS A 20 -12.98 -14.73 -18.81
C LYS A 20 -13.34 -14.25 -17.41
N GLN A 21 -13.92 -13.06 -17.27
CA GLN A 21 -14.31 -12.52 -15.97
C GLN A 21 -15.25 -13.48 -15.22
N SER A 22 -16.25 -14.06 -15.90
CA SER A 22 -17.19 -15.00 -15.28
C SER A 22 -16.51 -16.25 -14.70
N GLU A 23 -15.39 -16.69 -15.29
CA GLU A 23 -14.59 -17.79 -14.74
C GLU A 23 -13.90 -17.37 -13.44
N LEU A 24 -13.32 -16.16 -13.40
CA LEU A 24 -12.69 -15.61 -12.19
C LEU A 24 -13.70 -15.41 -11.06
N GLU A 25 -14.89 -14.92 -11.36
CA GLU A 25 -15.98 -14.77 -10.39
C GLU A 25 -16.44 -16.14 -9.85
N ALA A 26 -16.57 -17.15 -10.73
CA ALA A 26 -16.88 -18.51 -10.31
C ALA A 26 -15.78 -19.09 -9.40
N MET A 27 -14.51 -18.88 -9.75
CA MET A 27 -13.39 -19.26 -8.90
C MET A 27 -13.44 -18.54 -7.55
N CYS A 28 -13.84 -17.27 -7.51
CA CYS A 28 -13.99 -16.52 -6.27
C CYS A 28 -15.10 -17.08 -5.38
N ARG A 29 -16.23 -17.52 -5.95
CA ARG A 29 -17.33 -18.11 -5.17
C ARG A 29 -17.05 -19.54 -4.72
N ASP A 30 -16.52 -20.36 -5.62
CA ASP A 30 -16.51 -21.82 -5.47
C ASP A 30 -15.15 -22.39 -5.07
N TRP A 31 -14.06 -21.60 -5.17
CA TRP A 31 -12.71 -22.06 -4.87
C TRP A 31 -12.06 -21.31 -3.70
N PRO A 32 -12.03 -21.90 -2.48
CA PRO A 32 -11.51 -21.25 -1.28
C PRO A 32 -10.07 -20.71 -1.38
N PHE A 33 -9.23 -21.36 -2.19
CA PHE A 33 -7.87 -20.86 -2.43
C PHE A 33 -7.87 -19.50 -3.13
N PHE A 34 -8.72 -19.35 -4.16
CA PHE A 34 -8.76 -18.14 -4.98
C PHE A 34 -9.42 -16.98 -4.21
N SER A 35 -10.53 -17.24 -3.51
CA SER A 35 -11.15 -16.24 -2.63
C SER A 35 -10.21 -15.77 -1.53
N THR A 36 -9.48 -16.70 -0.89
CA THR A 36 -8.47 -16.34 0.13
C THR A 36 -7.36 -15.47 -0.47
N ARG A 37 -6.93 -15.76 -1.70
CA ARG A 37 -5.91 -14.96 -2.39
C ARG A 37 -6.40 -13.54 -2.70
N LEU A 38 -7.64 -13.38 -3.17
CA LEU A 38 -8.23 -12.06 -3.42
C LEU A 38 -8.45 -11.29 -2.11
N GLY A 39 -9.00 -11.93 -1.07
CA GLY A 39 -9.17 -11.31 0.24
C GLY A 39 -7.84 -10.85 0.87
N MET A 40 -6.74 -11.58 0.64
CA MET A 40 -5.40 -11.11 1.03
C MET A 40 -5.01 -9.82 0.30
N LEU A 41 -5.29 -9.71 -1.00
CA LEU A 41 -5.04 -8.48 -1.77
C LEU A 41 -5.90 -7.32 -1.25
N GLU A 42 -7.19 -7.55 -0.99
CA GLU A 42 -8.06 -6.52 -0.43
C GLU A 42 -7.56 -5.97 0.91
N MET A 43 -7.06 -6.85 1.77
CA MET A 43 -6.47 -6.47 3.05
C MET A 43 -5.21 -5.61 2.86
N VAL A 44 -4.36 -5.96 1.89
CA VAL A 44 -3.16 -5.19 1.54
C VAL A 44 -3.55 -3.82 0.97
N PHE A 45 -4.54 -3.76 0.08
CA PHE A 45 -5.03 -2.52 -0.52
C PHE A 45 -5.67 -1.60 0.51
N SER A 46 -6.42 -2.14 1.47
CA SER A 46 -7.02 -1.36 2.57
C SER A 46 -5.99 -0.67 3.48
N LYS A 47 -4.74 -1.15 3.43
CA LYS A 47 -3.60 -0.61 4.18
C LYS A 47 -2.69 0.27 3.32
N ALA A 48 -2.89 0.31 2.01
CA ALA A 48 -2.10 1.14 1.12
C ALA A 48 -2.71 2.55 1.06
N ASP A 49 -1.86 3.57 1.14
CA ASP A 49 -2.27 4.96 1.02
C ASP A 49 -1.46 5.62 -0.11
N LEU A 50 -2.18 5.97 -1.18
CA LEU A 50 -1.61 6.59 -2.38
C LEU A 50 -1.14 8.01 -2.14
N TRP A 51 -1.83 8.76 -1.26
CA TRP A 51 -1.46 10.12 -0.92
C TRP A 51 -0.16 10.14 -0.11
N LEU A 52 -0.03 9.26 0.88
CA LEU A 52 1.22 9.10 1.61
C LEU A 52 2.37 8.64 0.70
N ALA A 53 2.10 7.69 -0.21
CA ALA A 53 3.12 7.26 -1.17
C ALA A 53 3.60 8.42 -2.07
N ASP A 54 2.68 9.25 -2.56
CA ASP A 54 2.99 10.47 -3.31
C ASP A 54 3.78 11.48 -2.47
N TYR A 55 3.40 11.67 -1.21
CA TYR A 55 4.11 12.55 -0.28
C TYR A 55 5.58 12.13 -0.06
N TYR A 56 5.83 10.83 0.05
CA TYR A 56 7.19 10.30 0.15
C TYR A 56 8.01 10.58 -1.12
N ASP A 57 7.42 10.42 -2.31
CA ASP A 57 8.08 10.77 -3.57
C ASP A 57 8.44 12.26 -3.61
N GLN A 58 7.49 13.12 -3.27
CA GLN A 58 7.71 14.56 -3.28
C GLN A 58 8.82 15.00 -2.31
N ARG A 59 8.94 14.33 -1.16
CA ARG A 59 9.92 14.70 -0.11
C ARG A 59 11.30 14.09 -0.33
N LEU A 60 11.38 12.87 -0.86
CA LEU A 60 12.57 12.02 -0.80
C LEU A 60 13.14 11.62 -2.16
N VAL A 61 12.38 11.77 -3.24
CA VAL A 61 12.73 11.25 -4.55
C VAL A 61 13.04 12.40 -5.51
N ALA A 62 14.10 12.23 -6.32
CA ALA A 62 14.42 13.18 -7.37
C ALA A 62 13.28 13.27 -8.40
N LYS A 63 12.97 14.49 -8.85
CA LYS A 63 11.87 14.76 -9.80
C LYS A 63 11.91 13.92 -11.08
N THR A 64 13.10 13.50 -11.51
CA THR A 64 13.31 12.64 -12.68
C THR A 64 12.69 11.25 -12.54
N LEU A 65 12.47 10.77 -11.31
CA LEU A 65 11.88 9.46 -11.02
C LEU A 65 10.39 9.52 -10.66
N TRP A 66 9.81 10.72 -10.52
CA TRP A 66 8.39 10.89 -10.21
C TRP A 66 7.44 10.22 -11.22
N PRO A 67 7.73 10.16 -12.54
CA PRO A 67 6.88 9.44 -13.49
C PRO A 67 6.71 7.96 -13.13
N LEU A 68 7.77 7.30 -12.66
CA LEU A 68 7.71 5.89 -12.22
C LEU A 68 6.85 5.74 -10.95
N GLY A 69 7.00 6.65 -9.98
CA GLY A 69 6.18 6.64 -8.78
C GLY A 69 4.69 6.81 -9.10
N LYS A 70 4.37 7.69 -10.03
CA LYS A 70 2.99 7.87 -10.53
C LYS A 70 2.48 6.62 -11.23
N GLU A 71 3.26 6.02 -12.13
CA GLU A 71 2.90 4.78 -12.83
C GLU A 71 2.54 3.66 -11.85
N LEU A 72 3.34 3.47 -10.78
CA LEU A 72 3.06 2.47 -9.75
C LEU A 72 1.79 2.77 -8.94
N ARG A 73 1.47 4.05 -8.71
CA ARG A 73 0.23 4.46 -8.02
C ARG A 73 -1.00 4.27 -8.91
N ASP A 74 -0.91 4.65 -10.17
CA ASP A 74 -1.98 4.43 -11.15
C ASP A 74 -2.27 2.92 -11.27
N LEU A 75 -1.23 2.08 -11.32
CA LEU A 75 -1.37 0.63 -11.36
C LEU A 75 -2.11 0.07 -10.13
N LEU A 76 -1.83 0.61 -8.94
CA LEU A 76 -2.53 0.19 -7.72
C LEU A 76 -4.04 0.55 -7.77
N GLU A 77 -4.38 1.74 -8.29
CA GLU A 77 -5.79 2.14 -8.46
C GLU A 77 -6.54 1.25 -9.45
N GLU A 78 -5.87 0.84 -10.54
CA GLU A 78 -6.41 -0.10 -11.51
C GLU A 78 -6.60 -1.49 -10.89
N ASP A 79 -5.59 -2.02 -10.21
CA ASP A 79 -5.62 -3.33 -9.56
C ASP A 79 -6.76 -3.43 -8.52
N ILE A 80 -7.01 -2.36 -7.75
CA ILE A 80 -8.14 -2.30 -6.80
C ILE A 80 -9.48 -2.47 -7.51
N LYS A 81 -9.69 -1.78 -8.63
CA LYS A 81 -10.95 -1.85 -9.39
C LYS A 81 -11.21 -3.26 -9.91
N VAL A 82 -10.17 -3.93 -10.40
CA VAL A 82 -10.26 -5.28 -10.96
C VAL A 82 -10.59 -6.30 -9.88
N VAL A 83 -9.93 -6.21 -8.72
CA VAL A 83 -10.21 -7.11 -7.59
C VAL A 83 -11.64 -6.93 -7.10
N LEU A 84 -12.11 -5.69 -6.91
CA LEU A 84 -13.49 -5.41 -6.50
C LEU A 84 -14.52 -5.93 -7.53
N ALA A 85 -14.24 -5.77 -8.83
CA ALA A 85 -15.11 -6.27 -9.88
C ALA A 85 -15.24 -7.81 -9.84
N ILE A 86 -14.14 -8.53 -9.62
CA ILE A 86 -14.15 -10.01 -9.51
C ILE A 86 -14.83 -10.46 -8.21
N ALA A 87 -14.60 -9.76 -7.10
CA ALA A 87 -15.24 -10.03 -5.81
C ALA A 87 -16.75 -9.71 -5.81
N ASN A 88 -17.20 -8.89 -6.75
CA ASN A 88 -18.56 -8.31 -6.80
C ASN A 88 -18.88 -7.41 -5.59
N ASP A 89 -17.86 -6.70 -5.08
CA ASP A 89 -17.98 -5.81 -3.93
C ASP A 89 -17.85 -4.33 -4.31
N SER A 90 -18.50 -3.49 -3.52
CA SER A 90 -18.49 -2.03 -3.71
C SER A 90 -17.33 -1.33 -3.00
N HIS A 91 -16.71 -1.99 -2.03
CA HIS A 91 -15.63 -1.47 -1.21
C HIS A 91 -14.78 -2.63 -0.69
N LEU A 92 -13.50 -2.35 -0.41
CA LEU A 92 -12.55 -3.37 0.05
C LEU A 92 -12.98 -3.96 1.39
N MET A 93 -12.78 -5.27 1.56
CA MET A 93 -13.02 -5.97 2.82
C MET A 93 -14.49 -5.93 3.29
N ALA A 94 -15.45 -5.88 2.35
CA ALA A 94 -16.88 -5.81 2.65
C ALA A 94 -17.37 -6.99 3.52
N ASP A 95 -16.81 -8.18 3.30
CA ASP A 95 -17.10 -9.39 4.08
C ASP A 95 -16.56 -9.36 5.52
N LEU A 96 -15.65 -8.43 5.83
CA LEU A 96 -14.92 -8.37 7.10
C LEU A 96 -14.99 -6.96 7.72
N PRO A 97 -16.20 -6.45 8.03
CA PRO A 97 -16.42 -5.04 8.41
C PRO A 97 -15.65 -4.65 9.68
N TRP A 98 -15.55 -5.56 10.65
CA TRP A 98 -14.76 -5.33 11.87
C TRP A 98 -13.26 -5.15 11.57
N ILE A 99 -12.72 -5.90 10.61
CA ILE A 99 -11.32 -5.77 10.21
C ILE A 99 -11.11 -4.46 9.44
N ALA A 100 -12.05 -4.09 8.55
CA ALA A 100 -12.03 -2.83 7.83
C ALA A 100 -12.02 -1.63 8.79
N GLU A 101 -12.95 -1.59 9.76
CA GLU A 101 -13.01 -0.53 10.78
C GLU A 101 -11.71 -0.48 11.61
N SER A 102 -11.20 -1.64 12.01
CA SER A 102 -9.95 -1.74 12.77
C SER A 102 -8.74 -1.23 11.98
N ILE A 103 -8.68 -1.49 10.67
CA ILE A 103 -7.63 -0.93 9.79
C ILE A 103 -7.80 0.58 9.69
N GLN A 104 -9.01 1.07 9.42
CA GLN A 104 -9.29 2.50 9.27
C GLN A 104 -8.89 3.31 10.51
N LEU A 105 -9.22 2.80 11.71
CA LEU A 105 -8.82 3.43 12.96
C LEU A 105 -7.30 3.50 13.10
N ARG A 106 -6.58 2.43 12.75
CA ARG A 106 -5.10 2.41 12.84
C ARG A 106 -4.46 3.34 11.81
N ASN A 107 -5.01 3.46 10.61
CA ASN A 107 -4.50 4.34 9.57
C ASN A 107 -4.47 5.79 10.10
N VAL A 108 -5.55 6.28 10.72
CA VAL A 108 -5.62 7.64 11.30
C VAL A 108 -4.47 7.93 12.28
N TYR A 109 -4.05 6.97 13.09
CA TYR A 109 -2.92 7.15 14.03
C TYR A 109 -1.54 6.91 13.39
N THR A 110 -1.49 6.19 12.27
CA THR A 110 -0.25 5.86 11.56
C THR A 110 0.14 6.96 10.56
N ASP A 111 -0.82 7.70 10.04
CA ASP A 111 -0.63 8.82 9.12
C ASP A 111 0.33 9.90 9.64
N PRO A 112 0.17 10.45 10.86
CA PRO A 112 1.12 11.45 11.37
C PRO A 112 2.53 10.89 11.54
N LEU A 113 2.68 9.60 11.86
CA LEU A 113 3.99 8.96 11.95
C LEU A 113 4.64 8.85 10.57
N ASN A 114 3.87 8.53 9.52
CA ASN A 114 4.39 8.49 8.16
C ASN A 114 4.83 9.88 7.66
N VAL A 115 4.03 10.91 7.92
CA VAL A 115 4.39 12.29 7.54
C VAL A 115 5.66 12.74 8.27
N LEU A 116 5.75 12.48 9.58
CA LEU A 116 6.95 12.78 10.36
C LEU A 116 8.17 11.99 9.87
N GLN A 117 8.01 10.71 9.56
CA GLN A 117 9.07 9.85 9.08
C GLN A 117 9.68 10.37 7.76
N ALA A 118 8.87 10.84 6.82
CA ALA A 118 9.37 11.41 5.58
C ALA A 118 10.26 12.65 5.82
N GLU A 119 9.88 13.51 6.77
CA GLU A 119 10.71 14.66 7.17
C GLU A 119 12.03 14.22 7.84
N LEU A 120 11.97 13.24 8.75
CA LEU A 120 13.15 12.70 9.42
C LEU A 120 14.13 12.06 8.43
N LEU A 121 13.62 11.28 7.47
CA LEU A 121 14.41 10.70 6.39
C LEU A 121 15.08 11.79 5.54
N HIS A 122 14.34 12.85 5.20
CA HIS A 122 14.91 13.96 4.43
C HIS A 122 16.07 14.62 5.17
N ARG A 123 15.91 14.92 6.46
CA ARG A 123 16.97 15.52 7.28
C ARG A 123 18.18 14.60 7.43
N SER A 124 17.93 13.31 7.65
CA SER A 124 18.97 12.30 7.77
C SER A 124 19.82 12.24 6.49
N ARG A 125 19.18 12.12 5.32
CA ARG A 125 19.86 12.04 4.02
C ARG A 125 20.60 13.33 3.68
N LEU A 126 20.01 14.50 3.95
CA LEU A 126 20.66 15.79 3.74
C LEU A 126 21.92 15.96 4.61
N THR A 127 21.90 15.46 5.83
CA THR A 127 23.07 15.50 6.74
C THR A 127 24.20 14.63 6.20
N GLU A 128 23.87 13.44 5.71
CA GLU A 128 24.80 12.52 5.06
C GLU A 128 25.41 13.11 3.78
N GLU A 129 24.58 13.69 2.90
CA GLU A 129 25.03 14.38 1.68
C GLU A 129 25.99 15.54 1.96
N GLN A 130 25.81 16.23 3.10
CA GLN A 130 26.70 17.32 3.55
C GLN A 130 27.99 16.81 4.24
N GLY A 131 28.18 15.48 4.35
CA GLY A 131 29.34 14.88 5.02
C GLY A 131 29.38 15.14 6.53
N LYS A 132 28.24 15.46 7.14
CA LYS A 132 28.13 15.72 8.58
C LYS A 132 27.85 14.41 9.33
N SER A 133 28.29 14.35 10.58
CA SER A 133 27.92 13.23 11.45
C SER A 133 26.40 13.20 11.68
N PRO A 134 25.78 12.00 11.71
CA PRO A 134 24.36 11.86 12.00
C PRO A 134 23.97 12.49 13.34
N ASP A 135 22.79 13.10 13.41
CA ASP A 135 22.23 13.64 14.65
C ASP A 135 21.50 12.51 15.40
N PRO A 136 21.95 12.11 16.60
CA PRO A 136 21.32 11.03 17.36
C PRO A 136 19.83 11.25 17.64
N ARG A 137 19.39 12.52 17.71
CA ARG A 137 17.97 12.86 17.94
C ARG A 137 17.11 12.53 16.73
N VAL A 138 17.66 12.73 15.52
CA VAL A 138 16.98 12.41 14.27
C VAL A 138 16.90 10.89 14.10
N GLU A 139 17.99 10.18 14.37
CA GLU A 139 18.01 8.71 14.32
C GLU A 139 17.04 8.09 15.32
N GLN A 140 17.01 8.57 16.56
CA GLN A 140 16.10 8.06 17.57
C GLN A 140 14.63 8.33 17.20
N ALA A 141 14.32 9.53 16.74
CA ALA A 141 12.97 9.85 16.26
C ALA A 141 12.57 8.98 15.07
N LEU A 142 13.49 8.71 14.15
CA LEU A 142 13.26 7.84 12.99
C LEU A 142 12.98 6.40 13.41
N MET A 143 13.72 5.87 14.39
CA MET A 143 13.45 4.54 14.96
C MET A 143 12.05 4.46 15.59
N VAL A 144 11.61 5.52 16.28
CA VAL A 144 10.26 5.59 16.85
C VAL A 144 9.19 5.56 15.76
N THR A 145 9.36 6.32 14.67
CA THR A 145 8.38 6.28 13.56
C THR A 145 8.36 4.93 12.86
N ILE A 146 9.52 4.30 12.65
CA ILE A 146 9.61 2.95 12.04
C ILE A 146 8.85 1.94 12.90
N ALA A 147 9.12 1.90 14.21
CA ALA A 147 8.47 0.97 15.13
C ALA A 147 6.96 1.25 15.24
N GLY A 148 6.57 2.53 15.29
CA GLY A 148 5.16 2.94 15.38
C GLY A 148 4.37 2.58 14.11
N VAL A 149 4.93 2.84 12.93
CA VAL A 149 4.30 2.44 11.66
C VAL A 149 4.20 0.91 11.57
N ALA A 150 5.25 0.17 11.90
CA ALA A 150 5.20 -1.29 11.91
C ALA A 150 4.10 -1.83 12.85
N ALA A 151 3.94 -1.25 14.04
CA ALA A 151 2.90 -1.63 14.99
C ALA A 151 1.48 -1.32 14.47
N GLY A 152 1.30 -0.21 13.75
CA GLY A 152 0.03 0.18 13.12
C GLY A 152 -0.36 -0.72 11.94
N MET A 153 0.61 -1.03 11.07
CA MET A 153 0.37 -1.80 9.83
C MET A 153 0.17 -3.30 10.06
N ARG A 154 0.79 -3.85 11.12
CA ARG A 154 0.75 -5.29 11.45
C ARG A 154 1.20 -6.14 10.25
N ASN A 155 0.42 -7.14 9.85
CA ASN A 155 0.71 -8.03 8.73
C ASN A 155 0.48 -7.33 7.38
N THR A 156 1.49 -7.25 6.52
CA THR A 156 1.41 -6.49 5.25
C THR A 156 1.67 -7.32 4.00
N GLY A 157 1.94 -8.61 4.16
CA GLY A 157 2.32 -9.55 3.10
C GLY A 157 2.87 -10.84 3.70
#